data_AF-A0A1X7VA48-F1
#
_entry.id   AF-A0A1X7VA48-F1
#
_cell.length_a   1.000
_cell.length_b   1.000
_cell.length_c   1.000
_cell.angle_alpha   90.00
_cell.angle_beta   90.00
_cell.angle_gamma   90.00
#
_symmetry.space_group_name_H-M   'P 1'
#
loop_
_entity.id
_entity.type
_entity.pdbx_description
1 polymer ?
#
loop_
_entity_poly.entity_id
_entity_poly.type
_entity_poly.pdbx_seq_one_letter_code
_entity_poly.pdbx_strand_id
1 'polypeptide(L)' 'MWINDLLVDLRNLEHIKSELWFRGAKGTTGTQASFLVLFNGDYSKVKELDKKVTKMAGLTMGPARCCK' A
#
# COMPACT_ATOMS: atom_id res chain seq x y z
N MET A 1 2.90 -22.86 -30.53
CA MET A 1 3.73 -22.77 -29.31
C MET A 1 3.88 -21.29 -28.97
N TRP A 2 2.77 -20.57 -28.75
CA TRP A 2 2.72 -19.10 -28.46
C TRP A 2 1.60 -18.78 -27.45
N ILE A 3 0.46 -19.46 -27.57
CA ILE A 3 -0.63 -19.38 -26.58
C ILE A 3 -0.17 -19.80 -25.18
N ASN A 4 0.75 -20.78 -25.09
CA ASN A 4 1.29 -21.22 -23.81
C ASN A 4 2.09 -20.10 -23.12
N ASP A 5 2.92 -19.37 -23.87
CA ASP A 5 3.70 -18.26 -23.33
C ASP A 5 2.79 -17.12 -22.84
N LEU A 6 1.76 -16.76 -23.62
CA LEU A 6 0.75 -15.78 -23.20
C LEU A 6 -0.02 -16.20 -21.94
N LEU A 7 -0.27 -17.49 -21.76
CA LEU A 7 -0.98 -18.01 -20.60
C LEU A 7 -0.09 -17.96 -19.34
N VAL A 8 1.21 -18.22 -19.50
CA VAL A 8 2.21 -18.03 -18.44
C VAL A 8 2.35 -16.55 -18.09
N ASP A 9 2.39 -15.65 -19.07
CA ASP A 9 2.47 -14.20 -18.85
C ASP A 9 1.23 -13.67 -18.13
N LEU A 10 0.03 -14.12 -18.52
CA LEU A 10 -1.21 -13.76 -17.84
C LEU A 10 -1.17 -14.16 -16.36
N ARG A 11 -0.72 -15.38 -16.07
CA ARG A 11 -0.61 -15.87 -14.69
C ARG A 11 0.41 -15.07 -13.87
N ASN A 12 1.53 -14.66 -14.48
CA ASN A 12 2.52 -13.80 -13.84
C ASN A 12 1.96 -12.41 -13.54
N LEU A 13 1.21 -11.82 -14.47
CA LEU A 13 0.57 -10.51 -14.26
C LEU A 13 -0.48 -10.57 -13.15
N GLU A 14 -1.28 -11.64 -13.09
CA GLU A 14 -2.22 -11.86 -11.99
C GLU A 14 -1.51 -11.99 -10.64
N HIS A 15 -0.38 -12.69 -10.61
CA HIS A 15 0.43 -12.83 -9.40
C HIS A 15 1.00 -11.49 -8.93
N ILE A 16 1.66 -10.75 -9.81
CA ILE A 16 2.22 -9.41 -9.51
C ILE A 16 1.12 -8.45 -9.06
N LYS A 17 -0.04 -8.50 -9.70
CA LYS A 17 -1.21 -7.70 -9.31
C LYS A 17 -1.66 -8.04 -7.88
N SER A 18 -1.63 -9.31 -7.50
CA SER A 18 -2.00 -9.75 -6.14
C SER A 18 -0.96 -9.38 -5.08
N GLU A 19 0.31 -9.30 -5.45
CA GLU A 19 1.41 -8.89 -4.56
C GLU A 19 1.57 -7.38 -4.44
N LEU A 20 0.84 -6.60 -5.24
CA LEU A 20 0.96 -5.15 -5.24
C LEU A 20 0.42 -4.55 -3.94
N TRP A 21 1.33 -4.05 -3.11
CA TRP A 21 0.97 -3.42 -1.85
C TRP A 21 0.82 -1.91 -1.99
N PHE A 22 -0.23 -1.38 -1.37
CA PHE A 22 -0.39 0.06 -1.28
C PHE A 22 0.67 0.64 -0.34
N ARG A 23 1.38 1.69 -0.79
CA ARG A 23 2.41 2.36 0.01
C ARG A 23 1.82 3.10 1.21
N GLY A 24 0.57 3.54 1.12
CA GLY A 24 -0.11 4.30 2.16
C GLY A 24 0.30 5.77 2.22
N ALA A 25 -0.29 6.51 3.14
CA ALA A 25 0.05 7.90 3.43
C ALA A 25 1.28 7.94 4.37
N LYS A 26 2.49 7.84 3.81
CA LYS A 26 3.74 7.79 4.61
C LYS A 26 4.50 9.12 4.76
N GLY A 27 4.05 10.19 4.10
CA GLY A 27 4.74 11.49 4.09
C GLY A 27 6.02 11.49 3.23
N THR A 28 6.71 12.63 3.15
CA THR A 28 7.85 12.86 2.25
C THR A 28 9.07 12.00 2.59
N THR A 29 9.32 11.74 3.87
CA THR A 29 10.48 10.96 4.37
C THR A 29 10.08 9.61 4.98
N GLY A 30 8.81 9.21 4.88
CA GLY A 30 8.33 7.94 5.43
C GLY A 30 7.98 7.94 6.93
N THR A 31 8.21 9.05 7.64
CA THR A 31 7.94 9.18 9.08
C THR A 31 6.55 9.74 9.43
N GLN A 32 5.67 9.97 8.45
CA GLN A 32 4.31 10.49 8.66
C GLN A 32 4.23 11.81 9.48
N ALA A 33 5.34 12.55 9.62
CA ALA A 33 5.43 13.73 10.48
C ALA A 33 4.45 14.85 10.10
N SER A 34 4.22 15.06 8.80
CA SER A 34 3.27 16.07 8.32
C SER A 34 1.83 15.74 8.72
N PHE A 35 1.44 14.47 8.70
CA PHE A 35 0.11 14.03 9.13
C PHE A 35 -0.03 14.08 10.65
N LEU A 36 1.03 13.76 11.40
CA LEU A 36 1.04 13.89 12.86
C LEU A 36 0.79 15.32 13.32
N VAL A 37 1.42 16.31 12.68
CA VAL A 37 1.17 17.73 12.98
C VAL A 37 -0.28 18.11 12.66
N LEU A 38 -0.82 17.63 11.54
CA LEU A 38 -2.21 17.90 11.14
C LEU A 38 -3.24 17.32 12.13
N PHE A 39 -2.90 16.22 12.79
CA PHE A 39 -3.74 15.53 13.78
C PHE A 39 -3.32 15.79 15.23
N ASN A 40 -2.58 16.88 15.52
CA ASN A 40 -2.15 17.25 16.88
C ASN A 40 -1.40 16.13 17.65
N GLY A 41 -0.65 15.28 16.93
CA GLY A 41 0.10 14.16 17.51
C GLY A 41 -0.67 12.84 17.66
N ASP A 42 -1.91 12.75 17.17
CA ASP A 42 -2.73 11.54 17.27
C ASP A 42 -2.30 10.45 16.26
N TYR A 43 -1.38 9.57 16.65
CA TYR A 43 -0.95 8.40 15.86
C TYR A 43 -2.10 7.46 15.47
N SER A 44 -3.10 7.30 16.35
CA SER A 44 -4.26 6.45 16.10
C SER A 44 -5.07 6.90 14.88
N LYS A 45 -5.27 8.21 14.74
CA LYS A 45 -6.00 8.80 13.61
C LYS A 45 -5.22 8.66 12.30
N VAL A 46 -3.90 8.84 12.34
CA VAL A 46 -3.03 8.65 11.17
C VAL A 46 -3.11 7.20 10.67
N LYS A 47 -3.06 6.22 11.58
CA LYS A 47 -3.20 4.79 11.23
C LYS A 47 -4.59 4.46 10.67
N GLU A 48 -5.63 5.10 11.18
CA GLU A 48 -6.99 4.93 10.68
C GLU A 48 -7.19 5.55 9.29
N LEU A 49 -6.61 6.73 9.05
CA LEU A 49 -6.59 7.37 7.74
C LEU A 49 -5.88 6.47 6.71
N ASP A 50 -4.72 5.92 7.06
CA ASP A 50 -3.95 5.03 6.19
C ASP A 50 -4.77 3.79 5.78
N LYS A 51 -5.49 3.19 6.73
CA LYS A 51 -6.43 2.08 6.45
C LYS A 51 -7.58 2.49 5.54
N LYS A 52 -8.19 3.67 5.77
CA LYS A 52 -9.31 4.17 4.96
C LYS A 52 -8.88 4.46 3.52
N VAL A 53 -7.73 5.11 3.33
CA VAL A 53 -7.17 5.39 2.00
C VAL A 53 -6.81 4.10 1.28
N THR A 54 -6.20 3.15 1.97
CA THR A 54 -5.88 1.82 1.40
C THR A 54 -7.15 1.09 0.96
N LYS A 55 -8.22 1.13 1.77
CA LYS A 55 -9.52 0.54 1.43
C LYS A 55 -10.18 1.23 0.23
N MET A 56 -10.09 2.56 0.15
CA MET A 56 -10.62 3.32 -1.00
C MET A 56 -9.84 3.03 -2.29
N ALA A 57 -8.53 2.78 -2.20
CA ALA A 57 -7.69 2.42 -3.34
C ALA A 57 -7.92 0.99 -3.86
N GLY A 58 -8.72 0.16 -3.16
CA GLY A 58 -9.00 -1.22 -3.55
C GLY A 58 -7.80 -2.16 -3.48
N LEU A 59 -6.73 -1.74 -2.80
CA LEU A 59 -5.48 -2.47 -2.69
C LEU A 59 -5.31 -3.07 -1.30
N THR A 60 -4.59 -4.18 -1.21
CA THR A 60 -4.26 -4.81 0.07
C THR A 60 -3.13 -4.04 0.76
N MET A 61 -3.31 -3.82 2.07
CA MET A 61 -2.29 -3.18 2.91
C MET A 61 -1.09 -4.13 2.99
N GLY A 62 0.06 -3.67 2.51
CA GLY A 62 1.31 -4.43 2.66
C GLY A 62 1.76 -4.52 4.11
N PRO A 63 2.74 -5.38 4.43
CA PRO A 63 3.32 -5.44 5.76
C PRO A 63 3.76 -4.04 6.16
N ALA A 64 3.25 -3.57 7.29
CA ALA A 64 3.57 -2.26 7.84
C ALA A 64 5.05 -2.22 8.20
N ARG A 65 5.92 -1.98 7.21
CA ARG A 65 7.28 -1.51 7.41
C ARG A 65 7.18 -0.06 7.86
N CYS A 66 6.67 0.14 9.08
CA CYS A 66 7.03 1.30 9.86
C CYS A 66 8.49 1.05 10.23
N CYS A 67 9.37 1.96 9.82
CA CYS A 67 10.79 1.87 10.13
C CYS A 67 10.98 1.53 11.60
N LYS A 68 11.92 0.62 11.86
CA LYS A 68 12.58 0.55 13.16
C LYS A 68 13.01 1.94 13.60
#